data_AF-A0A520XQI6-F1
#
_entry.id   AF-A0A520XQI6-F1
#
_cell.length_a   1.000
_cell.length_b   1.000
_cell.length_c   1.000
_cell.angle_alpha   90.00
_cell.angle_beta   90.00
_cell.angle_gamma   90.00
#
_symmetry.space_group_name_H-M   'P 1'
#
loop_
_entity.id
_entity.type
_entity.pdbx_description
1 polymer ?
#
loop_
_entity_poly.entity_id
_entity_poly.type
_entity_poly.pdbx_seq_one_letter_code
_entity_poly.pdbx_strand_id
1 'polypeptide(L)'
;MAREIYAYKCRLCDTMHYPFRMVCKGCKQNDFFEFDTVPLPKSGTLLTFTRVYNLPAQYDVATLGLGIVELENGMRMLGQLEIDEP
;
A
#
# COMPACT_ATOMS: atom_id res chain seq x y z
N MET A 1 7.90 7.63 -17.97
CA MET A 1 6.92 6.56 -17.74
C MET A 1 6.26 6.82 -16.40
N ALA A 2 4.93 6.90 -16.32
CA ALA A 2 4.26 7.05 -15.04
C ALA A 2 4.46 5.75 -14.23
N ARG A 3 4.94 5.85 -12.99
CA ARG A 3 5.02 4.71 -12.07
C ARG A 3 3.64 4.53 -11.46
N GLU A 4 2.88 3.55 -11.95
CA GLU A 4 1.59 3.20 -11.38
C GLU A 4 1.74 2.10 -10.32
N ILE A 5 0.96 2.20 -9.25
CA ILE A 5 0.84 1.17 -8.23
C ILE A 5 -0.52 0.50 -8.44
N TYR A 6 -0.52 -0.83 -8.50
CA TYR A 6 -1.73 -1.61 -8.75
C TYR A 6 -2.19 -2.35 -7.49
N ALA A 7 -3.50 -2.40 -7.33
CA ALA A 7 -4.19 -3.36 -6.49
C ALA A 7 -4.64 -4.57 -7.31
N TYR A 8 -4.95 -5.66 -6.62
CA TYR A 8 -5.33 -6.93 -7.22
C TYR A 8 -6.76 -7.27 -6.81
N LYS A 9 -7.66 -7.26 -7.78
CA LYS A 9 -9.08 -7.55 -7.61
C LYS A 9 -9.34 -9.03 -7.89
N CYS A 10 -9.91 -9.75 -6.93
CA CYS A 10 -10.26 -11.15 -7.13
C CYS A 10 -11.38 -11.28 -8.20
N ARG A 11 -11.17 -12.12 -9.21
CA ARG A 11 -12.15 -12.32 -10.30
C ARG A 11 -13.49 -12.91 -9.84
N LEU A 12 -13.48 -13.72 -8.78
CA LEU A 12 -14.66 -14.44 -8.31
C LEU A 12 -15.54 -13.67 -7.31
N CYS A 13 -14.96 -12.83 -6.47
CA CYS A 13 -15.67 -12.20 -5.35
C CYS A 13 -15.40 -10.70 -5.21
N ASP A 14 -14.72 -10.10 -6.18
CA ASP A 14 -14.40 -8.68 -6.25
C ASP A 14 -13.57 -8.12 -5.07
N THR A 15 -13.08 -8.98 -4.18
CA THR A 15 -12.26 -8.54 -3.04
C THR A 15 -10.96 -7.93 -3.53
N MET A 16 -10.65 -6.72 -3.04
CA MET A 16 -9.44 -5.97 -3.37
C MET A 16 -8.28 -6.33 -2.44
N HIS A 17 -7.09 -6.42 -3.03
CA HIS A 17 -5.86 -6.79 -2.36
C HIS A 17 -4.72 -5.83 -2.67
N TYR A 18 -4.05 -5.40 -1.60
CA TYR A 18 -2.73 -4.79 -1.65
C TYR A 18 -2.03 -5.10 -0.31
N PRO A 19 -0.77 -5.56 -0.32
CA PRO A 19 0.01 -6.00 -1.48
C PRO A 19 -0.57 -7.25 -2.18
N PHE A 20 0.09 -7.72 -3.24
CA PHE A 20 -0.27 -8.96 -3.93
C PHE A 20 -0.36 -10.15 -2.96
N ARG A 21 -1.32 -11.04 -3.21
CA ARG A 21 -1.46 -12.32 -2.51
C ARG A 21 -1.68 -13.42 -3.52
N MET A 22 -1.14 -14.62 -3.24
CA MET A 22 -1.33 -15.79 -4.12
C MET A 22 -2.78 -16.29 -4.12
N VAL A 23 -3.47 -16.20 -2.98
CA VAL A 23 -4.85 -16.68 -2.78
C VAL A 23 -5.70 -15.55 -2.19
N CYS A 24 -6.95 -15.45 -2.65
CA CYS A 24 -7.90 -14.45 -2.19
C CYS A 24 -8.25 -14.64 -0.70
N LYS A 25 -8.20 -13.55 0.07
CA LYS A 25 -8.53 -13.55 1.51
C LYS A 25 -10.03 -13.68 1.78
N GLY A 26 -10.86 -13.24 0.83
CA GLY A 26 -12.32 -13.24 0.93
C GLY A 26 -12.88 -14.63 0.66
N CYS A 27 -12.86 -15.08 -0.60
CA CYS A 27 -13.44 -16.36 -0.99
C CYS A 27 -12.52 -17.56 -0.77
N LYS A 28 -11.19 -17.40 -0.86
CA LYS A 28 -10.20 -18.50 -0.90
C LYS A 28 -10.46 -19.58 -1.97
N GLN A 29 -11.31 -19.28 -2.95
CA GLN A 29 -11.71 -20.19 -4.03
C GLN A 29 -11.03 -19.85 -5.36
N ASN A 30 -10.28 -18.73 -5.43
CA ASN A 30 -9.60 -18.39 -6.66
C ASN A 30 -8.38 -19.29 -6.86
N ASP A 31 -8.07 -19.59 -8.12
CA ASP A 31 -6.84 -20.29 -8.43
C ASP A 31 -5.64 -19.34 -8.26
N PHE A 32 -4.43 -19.89 -8.31
CA PHE A 32 -3.20 -19.12 -8.19
C PHE A 32 -3.15 -18.00 -9.24
N PHE A 33 -2.82 -16.78 -8.81
CA PHE A 33 -2.71 -15.59 -9.68
C PHE A 33 -4.00 -15.14 -10.39
N GLU A 34 -5.19 -15.60 -9.96
CA GLU A 34 -6.46 -15.12 -10.52
C GLU A 34 -6.91 -13.78 -9.94
N PHE A 35 -6.22 -12.72 -10.32
CA PHE A 35 -6.57 -11.35 -9.97
C PHE A 35 -6.44 -10.41 -11.17
N ASP A 36 -7.35 -9.45 -11.27
CA ASP A 36 -7.23 -8.34 -12.22
C ASP A 36 -6.51 -7.16 -11.56
N THR A 37 -5.60 -6.53 -12.30
CA THR A 37 -4.90 -5.34 -11.82
C THR A 37 -5.78 -4.11 -11.95
N VAL A 38 -5.87 -3.33 -10.88
CA VAL A 38 -6.63 -2.07 -10.83
C VAL A 38 -5.68 -0.98 -10.34
N PRO A 39 -5.51 0.13 -11.07
CA PRO A 39 -4.64 1.21 -10.61
C PRO A 39 -5.19 1.80 -9.30
N LEU A 40 -4.30 2.01 -8.33
CA LEU A 40 -4.67 2.61 -7.05
C LEU A 40 -4.91 4.13 -7.20
N PRO A 41 -5.85 4.70 -6.43
CA PRO A 41 -5.95 6.14 -6.27
C PRO A 41 -4.62 6.76 -5.82
N LYS A 42 -4.37 8.01 -6.22
CA LYS A 42 -3.14 8.75 -5.88
C LYS A 42 -3.32 9.67 -4.66
N SER A 43 -4.54 9.79 -4.18
CA SER A 43 -4.98 10.61 -3.05
C SER A 43 -5.53 9.72 -1.94
N GLY A 44 -5.38 10.20 -0.71
CA GLY A 44 -5.81 9.51 0.49
C GLY A 44 -5.61 10.38 1.73
N THR A 45 -5.99 9.84 2.88
CA THR A 45 -5.87 10.48 4.20
C THR A 45 -4.78 9.78 5.00
N LEU A 46 -3.87 10.54 5.60
CA LEU A 46 -2.89 10.01 6.53
C LEU A 46 -3.60 9.60 7.84
N LEU A 47 -3.57 8.31 8.17
CA LEU A 47 -4.24 7.80 9.38
C LEU A 47 -3.33 7.87 10.61
N THR A 48 -2.06 7.55 10.43
CA THR A 48 -1.06 7.55 11.51
C THR A 48 0.33 7.65 10.91
N PHE A 49 1.26 8.22 11.67
CA PHE A 49 2.64 8.38 11.27
C PHE A 49 3.60 8.06 12.42
N THR A 50 4.85 7.83 12.06
CA THR A 50 5.96 7.75 13.00
C THR A 50 7.21 8.32 12.35
N ARG A 51 8.13 8.80 13.19
CA ARG A 51 9.46 9.26 12.78
C ARG A 51 10.49 8.30 13.35
N VAL A 52 11.24 7.66 12.47
CA VAL A 52 12.34 6.77 12.85
C VAL A 52 13.58 7.62 13.05
N TYR A 53 14.09 7.66 14.28
CA TYR A 53 15.29 8.44 14.64
C TYR A 53 16.57 7.61 14.66
N ASN A 54 16.46 6.28 14.79
CA ASN A 54 17.61 5.37 14.83
C ASN A 54 17.58 4.46 13.59
N LEU A 55 18.11 4.97 12.48
CA LEU A 55 18.14 4.28 11.21
C LEU A 55 19.36 3.35 11.09
N PRO A 56 19.27 2.27 10.29
CA PRO A 56 20.44 1.49 9.90
C PRO A 56 21.49 2.36 9.20
N ALA A 57 22.77 1.99 9.31
CA ALA A 57 23.90 2.76 8.77
C ALA A 57 23.88 2.97 7.26
N GLN A 58 23.04 2.23 6.52
CA GLN A 58 22.86 2.37 5.07
C GLN A 58 21.95 3.54 4.67
N TYR A 59 21.33 4.24 5.62
CA TYR A 59 20.49 5.41 5.36
C TYR A 59 21.30 6.69 5.61
N ASP A 60 21.51 7.49 4.56
CA ASP A 60 22.21 8.78 4.63
C ASP A 60 21.29 9.94 5.08
N VAL A 61 20.32 9.66 5.96
CA VAL A 61 19.36 10.65 6.48
C VAL A 61 19.27 10.55 8.00
N ALA A 62 19.10 11.69 8.67
CA ALA A 62 19.04 11.73 10.14
C ALA A 62 17.75 11.11 10.70
N THR A 63 16.63 11.29 10.01
CA THR A 63 15.34 10.72 10.40
C THR A 63 14.53 10.33 9.17
N LEU A 64 13.63 9.35 9.30
CA LEU A 64 12.73 8.92 8.23
C LEU A 64 11.28 8.95 8.70
N GLY A 65 10.42 9.65 7.96
CA GLY A 65 8.98 9.62 8.17
C GLY A 65 8.37 8.36 7.56
N LEU A 66 7.54 7.65 8.33
CA LEU A 66 6.72 6.54 7.84
C LEU A 66 5.27 6.80 8.19
N GLY A 67 4.37 6.45 7.28
CA GLY A 67 2.94 6.71 7.43
C GLY A 67 2.09 5.59 6.90
N ILE A 68 0.92 5.41 7.53
CA ILE A 68 -0.17 4.61 6.99
C ILE A 68 -1.21 5.55 6.40
N VAL A 69 -1.45 5.44 5.11
CA VAL A 69 -2.43 6.24 4.37
C VAL A 69 -3.62 5.35 4.00
N GLU A 70 -4.82 5.85 4.18
CA GLU A 70 -6.04 5.27 3.62
C GLU A 70 -6.42 6.01 2.34
N LEU A 71 -6.36 5.29 1.22
CA LEU A 71 -6.71 5.80 -0.10
C LEU A 71 -8.22 5.97 -0.23
N GLU A 72 -8.65 6.75 -1.23
CA GLU A 72 -10.08 7.00 -1.51
C GLU A 72 -10.92 5.73 -1.72
N ASN A 73 -10.30 4.64 -2.19
CA ASN A 73 -10.96 3.34 -2.35
C ASN A 73 -10.98 2.50 -1.05
N GLY A 74 -10.64 3.09 0.09
CA GLY A 74 -10.58 2.45 1.42
C GLY A 74 -9.38 1.52 1.63
N MET A 75 -8.47 1.41 0.66
CA MET A 75 -7.27 0.59 0.79
C MET A 75 -6.21 1.31 1.61
N ARG A 76 -5.47 0.56 2.43
CA ARG A 76 -4.41 1.11 3.27
C ARG A 76 -3.03 0.77 2.73
N MET A 77 -2.14 1.74 2.77
CA MET A 77 -0.76 1.61 2.31
C MET A 77 0.20 2.15 3.37
N LEU A 78 1.32 1.46 3.53
CA LEU A 78 2.49 1.97 4.25
C LEU A 78 3.43 2.61 3.24
N GLY A 79 3.91 3.81 3.55
CA GLY A 79 4.90 4.52 2.72
C GLY A 79 5.83 5.39 3.54
N GLN A 80 6.90 5.85 2.90
CA GLN A 80 7.72 6.93 3.42
C GLN A 80 6.95 8.25 3.27
N LEU A 81 7.08 9.12 4.27
CA LEU A 81 6.48 10.45 4.27
C LEU A 81 7.58 11.48 4.04
N GLU A 82 7.43 12.26 2.98
CA GLU A 82 8.20 13.48 2.73
C GLU A 82 7.35 14.69 3.17
N ILE A 83 7.01 14.71 4.47
CA ILE A 83 6.21 15.75 5.14
C ILE A 83 6.92 16.08 6.45
N ASP A 84 7.27 17.36 6.65
CA ASP A 84 8.06 17.80 7.80
C ASP A 84 7.26 17.74 9.11
N GLU A 85 6.00 18.16 9.09
CA GLU A 85 5.08 18.17 10.24
C GLU A 85 3.71 17.60 9.83
N PRO A 86 3.57 16.25 9.81
CA PRO A 86 2.34 15.56 9.42
C PRO A 86 1.25 15.55 10.49
#